data_AF-A0A1I7V9B7-F1
#
_entry.id   AF-A0A1I7V9B7-F1
#
_cell.length_a   1.000
_cell.length_b   1.000
_cell.length_c   1.000
_cell.angle_alpha   90.00
_cell.angle_beta   90.00
_cell.angle_gamma   90.00
#
_symmetry.space_group_name_H-M   'P 1'
#
loop_
_entity.id
_entity.type
_entity.pdbx_description
1 polymer ?
#
loop_
_entity_poly.entity_id
_entity_poly.type
_entity_poly.pdbx_seq_one_letter_code
_entity_poly.pdbx_strand_id
1 'polypeptide(L)'
;KEKERPENYGILVNEGHKFRGDIIVTLYEKQFGLYPYYSDSSDLTSAVNGGIPQRANLSAHLSKVRSDIDKAIPNKDFDGLAIIDYEEWRPLWEHNWYTRRIYHNASLAYVEEQYKNTGKTLTKGDELAKKEFNQAAMNFLTETIREAKNMRPNALWEFYGMPFCNYSAGKNGTEGCGEVFEEFNNRLQPLYAEATAFYPSIYLPSRKSGRTGCLYVIPSFKKLNDDLSHSLNTAFVMGVQGTIIWSSSKDMVNQCHGIGDYVLKYVDPKVVELKTCDKIELKTCDKIRRIKKRQIPDQISCAVKNDPAYDNCQNAMTSINKPAITAK
;
A
#
# COMPACT_ATOMS: atom_id res chain seq x y z
N LYS A 1 -21.60 20.37 -7.85
CA LYS A 1 -22.19 21.47 -7.02
C LYS A 1 -21.56 21.47 -5.63
N GLU A 2 -21.62 22.55 -4.85
CA GLU A 2 -20.99 22.63 -3.51
C GLU A 2 -21.45 21.52 -2.54
N LYS A 3 -22.67 21.00 -2.73
CA LYS A 3 -23.24 19.87 -1.97
C LYS A 3 -22.74 18.48 -2.39
N GLU A 4 -21.98 18.37 -3.48
CA GLU A 4 -21.50 17.12 -4.08
C GLU A 4 -19.97 16.99 -3.92
N ARG A 5 -19.44 17.51 -2.82
CA ARG A 5 -18.02 17.51 -2.50
C ARG A 5 -17.69 16.34 -1.57
N PRO A 6 -16.68 15.50 -1.87
CA PRO A 6 -16.32 14.33 -1.05
C PRO A 6 -16.01 14.69 0.42
N GLU A 7 -15.56 15.92 0.67
CA GLU A 7 -15.32 16.49 2.00
C GLU A 7 -16.58 16.46 2.88
N ASN A 8 -17.76 16.68 2.30
CA ASN A 8 -19.03 16.67 3.02
C ASN A 8 -19.39 15.28 3.56
N TYR A 9 -18.76 14.23 3.02
CA TYR A 9 -18.94 12.83 3.41
C TYR A 9 -17.80 12.34 4.31
N GLY A 10 -16.86 13.24 4.66
CA GLY A 10 -15.74 12.96 5.53
C GLY A 10 -14.53 12.34 4.81
N ILE A 11 -14.46 12.41 3.49
CA ILE A 11 -13.25 12.06 2.75
C ILE A 11 -12.27 13.22 2.88
N LEU A 12 -11.03 12.93 3.30
CA LEU A 12 -9.96 13.92 3.35
C LEU A 12 -9.41 14.14 1.95
N VAL A 13 -9.30 15.39 1.54
CA VAL A 13 -8.73 15.79 0.26
C VAL A 13 -7.77 16.94 0.49
N ASN A 14 -6.72 17.02 -0.32
CA ASN A 14 -5.81 18.16 -0.30
C ASN A 14 -6.56 19.46 -0.58
N GLU A 15 -6.12 20.55 0.05
CA GLU A 15 -6.60 21.89 -0.17
C GLU A 15 -6.57 22.26 -1.66
N GLY A 16 -7.70 22.77 -2.16
CA GLY A 16 -7.87 23.10 -3.57
C GLY A 16 -7.81 21.90 -4.52
N HIS A 17 -7.99 20.67 -4.00
CA HIS A 17 -7.93 19.42 -4.75
C HIS A 17 -6.59 19.22 -5.49
N LYS A 18 -5.51 19.75 -4.92
CA LYS A 18 -4.17 19.59 -5.47
C LYS A 18 -3.76 18.13 -5.41
N PHE A 19 -3.05 17.67 -6.44
CA PHE A 19 -2.52 16.31 -6.47
C PHE A 19 -1.48 16.06 -5.36
N ARG A 20 -0.69 17.08 -5.00
CA ARG A 20 0.22 17.10 -3.85
C ARG A 20 -0.20 18.25 -2.96
N GLY A 21 -0.49 17.98 -1.69
CA GLY A 21 -1.00 18.97 -0.76
C GLY A 21 -0.78 18.61 0.69
N ASP A 22 -1.62 19.15 1.54
CA ASP A 22 -1.57 19.12 3.01
C ASP A 22 -2.04 17.81 3.64
N ILE A 23 -2.81 16.99 2.93
CA ILE A 23 -3.29 15.68 3.42
C ILE A 23 -2.42 14.53 2.93
N ILE A 24 -2.07 14.53 1.64
CA ILE A 24 -1.40 13.42 0.97
C ILE A 24 -0.49 13.90 -0.15
N VAL A 25 0.69 13.30 -0.24
CA VAL A 25 1.67 13.50 -1.31
C VAL A 25 2.21 12.15 -1.77
N THR A 26 2.05 11.85 -3.06
CA THR A 26 2.68 10.70 -3.71
C THR A 26 3.86 11.15 -4.58
N LEU A 27 4.99 10.46 -4.42
CA LEU A 27 6.27 10.76 -5.04
C LEU A 27 6.65 9.61 -5.99
N TYR A 28 6.34 9.81 -7.27
CA TYR A 28 6.54 8.80 -8.32
C TYR A 28 8.01 8.65 -8.74
N GLU A 29 8.43 7.41 -8.95
CA GLU A 29 9.81 6.98 -9.26
C GLU A 29 10.55 7.78 -10.35
N LYS A 30 9.85 8.22 -11.40
CA LYS A 30 10.48 8.98 -12.51
C LYS A 30 10.71 10.45 -12.18
N GLN A 31 10.16 10.93 -11.07
CA GLN A 31 10.21 12.34 -10.66
C GLN A 31 10.83 12.55 -9.28
N PHE A 32 11.14 11.48 -8.55
CA PHE A 32 11.57 11.55 -7.16
C PHE A 32 12.93 10.87 -6.98
N GLY A 33 13.96 11.69 -6.70
CA GLY A 33 15.33 11.22 -6.59
C GLY A 33 15.91 10.77 -7.94
N LEU A 34 17.05 10.09 -7.87
CA LEU A 34 17.68 9.41 -9.01
C LEU A 34 17.50 7.90 -8.87
N TYR A 35 16.26 7.41 -8.98
CA TYR A 35 15.95 5.98 -8.90
C TYR A 35 16.56 5.23 -10.10
N PRO A 36 17.33 4.14 -9.90
CA PRO A 36 17.91 3.36 -10.98
C PRO A 36 16.86 2.44 -11.62
N TYR A 37 16.73 2.46 -12.95
CA TYR A 37 15.81 1.59 -13.68
C TYR A 37 16.21 1.46 -15.16
N TYR A 38 15.51 0.59 -15.89
CA TYR A 38 15.65 0.46 -17.35
C TYR A 38 14.42 1.02 -18.05
N SER A 39 14.59 1.95 -18.99
CA SER A 39 13.44 2.50 -19.73
C SER A 39 12.82 1.49 -20.71
N ASP A 40 13.57 0.46 -21.08
CA ASP A 40 13.09 -0.72 -21.79
C ASP A 40 13.55 -1.99 -21.04
N SER A 41 12.57 -2.76 -20.55
CA SER A 41 12.81 -4.01 -19.79
C SER A 41 13.53 -5.13 -20.56
N SER A 42 13.78 -4.94 -21.87
CA SER A 42 14.49 -5.88 -22.73
C SER A 42 15.88 -5.40 -23.17
N ASP A 43 16.25 -4.15 -22.86
CA ASP A 43 17.48 -3.53 -23.35
C ASP A 43 18.35 -2.99 -22.19
N LEU A 44 19.51 -3.63 -21.96
CA LEU A 44 20.47 -3.23 -20.94
C LEU A 44 21.15 -1.88 -21.23
N THR A 45 21.10 -1.38 -22.46
CA THR A 45 21.64 -0.06 -22.81
C THR A 45 20.68 1.08 -22.42
N SER A 46 19.42 0.75 -22.14
CA SER A 46 18.38 1.68 -21.71
C SER A 46 18.46 2.09 -20.22
N ALA A 47 19.63 1.88 -19.60
CA ALA A 47 19.85 2.13 -18.18
C ALA A 47 19.72 3.62 -17.84
N VAL A 48 18.88 3.92 -16.86
CA VAL A 48 18.71 5.24 -16.25
C VAL A 48 19.26 5.20 -14.83
N ASN A 49 20.06 6.22 -14.45
CA ASN A 49 20.72 6.31 -13.14
C ASN A 49 21.53 5.05 -12.75
N GLY A 50 22.10 4.36 -13.75
CA GLY A 50 22.88 3.13 -13.56
C GLY A 50 22.08 1.83 -13.68
N GLY A 51 20.75 1.89 -13.84
CA GLY A 51 19.89 0.73 -14.12
C GLY A 51 19.62 -0.19 -12.94
N ILE A 52 20.63 -0.48 -12.12
CA ILE A 52 20.55 -1.34 -10.94
C ILE A 52 21.06 -0.61 -9.68
N PRO A 53 20.59 -0.99 -8.48
CA PRO A 53 21.02 -0.34 -7.24
C PRO A 53 22.53 -0.44 -6.97
N GLN A 54 23.22 -1.48 -7.44
CA GLN A 54 24.68 -1.61 -7.28
C GLN A 54 25.47 -0.54 -8.04
N ARG A 55 24.90 0.03 -9.11
CA ARG A 55 25.51 1.09 -9.92
C ARG A 55 24.99 2.49 -9.57
N ALA A 56 24.04 2.59 -8.64
CA ALA A 56 23.42 3.85 -8.32
C ALA A 56 24.38 4.76 -7.55
N ASN A 57 24.48 6.03 -7.96
CA ASN A 57 25.17 7.03 -7.17
C ASN A 57 24.26 7.51 -6.03
N LEU A 58 24.37 6.86 -4.87
CA LEU A 58 23.51 7.12 -3.71
C LEU A 58 23.60 8.58 -3.23
N SER A 59 24.78 9.19 -3.19
CA SER A 59 24.94 10.58 -2.74
C SER A 59 24.21 11.58 -3.66
N ALA A 60 24.32 11.37 -4.97
CA ALA A 60 23.58 12.17 -5.95
C ALA A 60 22.07 11.92 -5.84
N HIS A 61 21.66 10.67 -5.64
CA HIS A 61 20.27 10.30 -5.41
C HIS A 61 19.68 11.04 -4.19
N LEU A 62 20.32 10.96 -3.03
CA LEU A 62 19.85 11.62 -1.80
C LEU A 62 19.84 13.15 -1.94
N SER A 63 20.80 13.73 -2.65
CA SER A 63 20.78 15.16 -2.95
C SER A 63 19.58 15.56 -3.81
N LYS A 64 19.21 14.72 -4.78
CA LYS A 64 18.02 14.94 -5.61
C LYS A 64 16.73 14.72 -4.81
N VAL A 65 16.68 13.69 -3.96
CA VAL A 65 15.57 13.46 -3.00
C VAL A 65 15.33 14.71 -2.17
N ARG A 66 16.38 15.33 -1.61
CA ARG A 66 16.22 16.56 -0.83
C ARG A 66 15.53 17.67 -1.62
N SER A 67 16.04 17.95 -2.82
CA SER A 67 15.46 18.98 -3.69
C SER A 67 14.01 18.66 -4.08
N ASP A 68 13.68 17.39 -4.30
CA ASP A 68 12.33 16.99 -4.70
C ASP A 68 11.33 17.06 -3.55
N ILE A 69 11.75 16.71 -2.32
CA ILE A 69 10.92 16.88 -1.13
C ILE A 69 10.62 18.35 -0.89
N ASP A 70 11.63 19.23 -1.00
CA ASP A 70 11.42 20.68 -0.81
C ASP A 70 10.45 21.28 -1.83
N LYS A 71 10.45 20.74 -3.05
CA LYS A 71 9.49 21.15 -4.08
C LYS A 71 8.09 20.56 -3.88
N ALA A 72 8.01 19.28 -3.53
CA ALA A 72 6.75 18.54 -3.46
C ALA A 72 5.99 18.75 -2.15
N ILE A 73 6.72 18.97 -1.05
CA ILE A 73 6.20 19.14 0.31
C ILE A 73 6.81 20.42 0.92
N PRO A 74 6.43 21.63 0.48
CA PRO A 74 7.10 22.85 0.94
C PRO A 74 6.98 23.09 2.45
N ASN A 75 5.87 22.64 3.06
CA ASN A 75 5.68 22.70 4.51
C ASN A 75 6.65 21.74 5.22
N LYS A 76 7.57 22.28 6.05
CA LYS A 76 8.53 21.50 6.82
C LYS A 76 7.88 20.68 7.95
N ASP A 77 6.76 21.18 8.47
CA ASP A 77 5.99 20.55 9.54
C ASP A 77 4.87 19.64 9.01
N PHE A 78 4.90 19.29 7.72
CA PHE A 78 3.91 18.40 7.10
C PHE A 78 3.76 17.10 7.90
N ASP A 79 2.53 16.82 8.30
CA ASP A 79 2.10 15.69 9.13
C ASP A 79 1.12 14.74 8.39
N GLY A 80 0.96 14.95 7.08
CA GLY A 80 0.13 14.12 6.22
C GLY A 80 0.81 12.85 5.72
N LEU A 81 0.13 12.17 4.79
CA LEU A 81 0.57 10.92 4.18
C LEU A 81 1.63 11.19 3.10
N ALA A 82 2.82 10.63 3.24
CA ALA A 82 3.90 10.76 2.28
C ALA A 82 4.30 9.39 1.71
N ILE A 83 3.96 9.16 0.45
CA ILE A 83 4.12 7.85 -0.20
C ILE A 83 5.20 7.92 -1.27
N ILE A 84 6.23 7.09 -1.13
CA ILE A 84 7.25 6.91 -2.18
C ILE A 84 6.82 5.75 -3.08
N ASP A 85 6.62 6.02 -4.36
CA ASP A 85 6.09 5.03 -5.30
C ASP A 85 7.18 4.58 -6.27
N TYR A 86 7.99 3.61 -5.79
CA TYR A 86 9.08 2.95 -6.51
C TYR A 86 8.67 1.51 -6.86
N GLU A 87 8.51 1.22 -8.15
CA GLU A 87 7.93 -0.04 -8.64
C GLU A 87 8.77 -0.77 -9.68
N GLU A 88 9.79 -0.15 -10.28
CA GLU A 88 10.57 -0.78 -11.35
C GLU A 88 11.26 -2.08 -10.90
N TRP A 89 11.79 -2.16 -9.67
CA TRP A 89 12.34 -3.39 -9.08
C TRP A 89 11.89 -3.65 -7.65
N ARG A 90 11.93 -4.91 -7.22
CA ARG A 90 11.64 -5.35 -5.86
C ARG A 90 12.92 -5.36 -4.99
N PRO A 91 12.82 -5.08 -3.68
CA PRO A 91 14.00 -4.96 -2.82
C PRO A 91 14.86 -6.22 -2.70
N LEU A 92 14.28 -7.42 -2.88
CA LEU A 92 15.04 -8.68 -2.90
C LEU A 92 14.94 -9.38 -4.25
N TRP A 93 16.05 -10.01 -4.62
CA TRP A 93 16.33 -10.73 -5.84
C TRP A 93 15.17 -11.63 -6.28
N GLU A 94 14.66 -12.47 -5.37
CA GLU A 94 13.69 -13.54 -5.69
C GLU A 94 12.38 -13.00 -6.27
N HIS A 95 12.04 -11.74 -5.99
CA HIS A 95 10.78 -11.12 -6.42
C HIS A 95 10.92 -10.27 -7.69
N ASN A 96 12.08 -10.27 -8.34
CA ASN A 96 12.34 -9.61 -9.61
C ASN A 96 12.16 -10.58 -10.80
N TRP A 97 10.94 -11.08 -11.00
CA TRP A 97 10.58 -12.04 -12.05
C TRP A 97 9.92 -11.37 -13.28
N TYR A 98 9.66 -12.16 -14.32
CA TYR A 98 9.06 -11.71 -15.59
C TYR A 98 9.80 -10.52 -16.21
N THR A 99 9.14 -9.38 -16.44
CA THR A 99 9.74 -8.15 -17.00
C THR A 99 10.84 -7.57 -16.12
N ARG A 100 10.92 -7.96 -14.85
CA ARG A 100 11.99 -7.54 -13.92
C ARG A 100 13.22 -8.46 -13.96
N ARG A 101 13.27 -9.48 -14.84
CA ARG A 101 14.47 -10.31 -15.01
C ARG A 101 15.68 -9.53 -15.53
N ILE A 102 15.48 -8.38 -16.17
CA ILE A 102 16.57 -7.50 -16.60
C ILE A 102 17.49 -7.11 -15.43
N TYR A 103 16.95 -6.94 -14.22
CA TYR A 103 17.74 -6.63 -13.03
C TYR A 103 18.66 -7.77 -12.62
N HIS A 104 18.26 -9.04 -12.83
CA HIS A 104 19.14 -10.18 -12.62
C HIS A 104 20.29 -10.18 -13.63
N ASN A 105 19.95 -10.07 -14.92
CA ASN A 105 20.93 -10.07 -16.01
C ASN A 105 21.96 -8.94 -15.86
N ALA A 106 21.49 -7.74 -15.53
CA ALA A 106 22.33 -6.57 -15.30
C ALA A 106 23.26 -6.74 -14.08
N SER A 107 22.75 -7.33 -13.00
CA SER A 107 23.55 -7.60 -11.80
C SER A 107 24.63 -8.64 -12.07
N LEU A 108 24.34 -9.67 -12.86
CA LEU A 108 25.33 -10.66 -13.30
C LEU A 108 26.42 -10.00 -14.15
N ALA A 109 26.03 -9.22 -15.17
CA ALA A 109 26.95 -8.49 -16.01
C ALA A 109 27.84 -7.52 -15.20
N TYR A 110 27.27 -6.88 -14.17
CA TYR A 110 28.02 -6.03 -13.25
C TYR A 110 29.10 -6.80 -12.50
N VAL A 111 28.77 -7.94 -11.88
CA VAL A 111 29.75 -8.77 -11.16
C VAL A 111 30.82 -9.30 -12.10
N GLU A 112 30.45 -9.76 -13.30
CA GLU A 112 31.41 -10.20 -14.32
C GLU A 112 32.38 -9.08 -14.72
N GLU A 113 31.88 -7.85 -14.92
CA GLU A 113 32.72 -6.68 -15.21
C GLU A 113 33.72 -6.39 -14.08
N GLN A 114 33.25 -6.39 -12.82
CA GLN A 114 34.12 -6.18 -11.66
C GLN A 114 35.24 -7.23 -11.60
N TYR A 115 34.91 -8.49 -11.90
CA TYR A 115 35.87 -9.59 -11.83
C TYR A 115 36.88 -9.61 -12.98
N LYS A 116 36.48 -9.24 -14.21
CA LYS A 116 37.40 -9.16 -15.37
C LYS A 116 38.62 -8.30 -15.07
N ASN A 117 38.45 -7.24 -14.28
CA ASN A 117 39.52 -6.32 -13.90
C ASN A 117 40.48 -6.87 -12.81
N THR A 118 40.15 -8.00 -12.18
CA THR A 118 40.95 -8.60 -11.10
C THR A 118 41.87 -9.74 -11.56
N GLY A 119 41.70 -10.23 -12.80
CA GLY A 119 42.40 -11.41 -13.31
C GLY A 119 42.01 -12.73 -12.64
N LYS A 120 40.96 -12.74 -11.80
CA LYS A 120 40.45 -13.94 -11.12
C LYS A 120 39.31 -14.58 -11.90
N THR A 121 39.19 -15.90 -11.81
CA THR A 121 38.01 -16.62 -12.30
C THR A 121 36.83 -16.35 -11.36
N LEU A 122 35.73 -15.85 -11.91
CA LEU A 122 34.48 -15.71 -11.17
C LEU A 122 33.88 -17.10 -10.91
N THR A 123 33.90 -17.53 -9.65
CA THR A 123 33.17 -18.71 -9.20
C THR A 123 31.90 -18.26 -8.46
N LYS A 124 30.77 -18.92 -8.70
CA LYS A 124 29.46 -18.59 -8.08
C LYS A 124 28.96 -17.16 -8.35
N GLY A 125 29.08 -16.69 -9.61
CA GLY A 125 28.63 -15.35 -10.01
C GLY A 125 27.18 -15.03 -9.65
N ASP A 126 26.28 -16.01 -9.79
CA ASP A 126 24.86 -15.85 -9.42
C ASP A 126 24.64 -15.56 -7.93
N GLU A 127 25.36 -16.26 -7.05
CA GLU A 127 25.26 -16.04 -5.60
C GLU A 127 25.78 -14.65 -5.21
N LEU A 128 26.87 -14.22 -5.85
CA LEU A 128 27.45 -12.90 -5.60
C LEU A 128 26.55 -11.77 -6.13
N ALA A 129 26.04 -11.88 -7.36
CA ALA A 129 25.12 -10.90 -7.94
C ALA A 129 23.85 -10.75 -7.09
N LYS A 130 23.29 -11.88 -6.62
CA LYS A 130 22.17 -11.88 -5.67
C LYS A 130 22.50 -11.14 -4.38
N LYS A 131 23.64 -11.44 -3.76
CA LYS A 131 24.08 -10.82 -2.51
C LYS A 131 24.25 -9.31 -2.68
N GLU A 132 24.97 -8.88 -3.71
CA GLU A 132 25.25 -7.47 -3.98
C GLU A 132 23.98 -6.70 -4.35
N PHE A 133 23.09 -7.28 -5.16
CA PHE A 133 21.79 -6.67 -5.47
C PHE A 133 20.98 -6.43 -4.21
N ASN A 134 20.77 -7.46 -3.39
CA ASN A 134 19.96 -7.34 -2.17
C ASN A 134 20.54 -6.30 -1.21
N GLN A 135 21.87 -6.30 -1.04
CA GLN A 135 22.54 -5.34 -0.16
C GLN A 135 22.41 -3.90 -0.67
N ALA A 136 22.65 -3.68 -1.97
CA ALA A 136 22.57 -2.36 -2.57
C ALA A 136 21.12 -1.85 -2.61
N ALA A 137 20.16 -2.70 -2.99
CA ALA A 137 18.74 -2.38 -2.99
C ALA A 137 18.27 -1.97 -1.60
N MET A 138 18.66 -2.75 -0.57
CA MET A 138 18.24 -2.44 0.79
C MET A 138 18.86 -1.17 1.33
N ASN A 139 20.16 -0.97 1.10
CA ASN A 139 20.83 0.27 1.47
C ASN A 139 20.19 1.48 0.76
N PHE A 140 19.93 1.38 -0.54
CA PHE A 140 19.33 2.45 -1.32
C PHE A 140 17.98 2.88 -0.76
N LEU A 141 17.04 1.94 -0.61
CA LEU A 141 15.68 2.25 -0.10
C LEU A 141 15.70 2.77 1.34
N THR A 142 16.53 2.18 2.20
CA THR A 142 16.65 2.57 3.61
C THR A 142 17.19 3.99 3.75
N GLU A 143 18.24 4.34 3.01
CA GLU A 143 18.80 5.69 3.06
C GLU A 143 17.86 6.72 2.42
N THR A 144 17.11 6.35 1.37
CA THR A 144 16.08 7.23 0.80
C THR A 144 14.99 7.59 1.81
N ILE A 145 14.40 6.61 2.52
CA ILE A 145 13.33 6.87 3.48
C ILE A 145 13.85 7.58 4.74
N ARG A 146 15.08 7.28 5.19
CA ARG A 146 15.74 8.02 6.27
C ARG A 146 15.90 9.49 5.94
N GLU A 147 16.42 9.79 4.74
CA GLU A 147 16.56 11.18 4.29
C GLU A 147 15.19 11.88 4.23
N ALA A 148 14.16 11.19 3.72
CA ALA A 148 12.82 11.74 3.64
C ALA A 148 12.23 12.07 5.03
N LYS A 149 12.37 11.16 6.00
CA LYS A 149 11.97 11.37 7.39
C LYS A 149 12.72 12.50 8.06
N ASN A 150 14.04 12.57 7.86
CA ASN A 150 14.85 13.65 8.42
C ASN A 150 14.36 15.02 7.92
N MET A 151 13.89 15.08 6.67
CA MET A 151 13.38 16.31 6.08
C MET A 151 11.95 16.66 6.52
N ARG A 152 11.07 15.68 6.70
CA ARG A 152 9.67 15.86 7.12
C ARG A 152 9.35 14.87 8.26
N PRO A 153 9.78 15.16 9.49
CA PRO A 153 9.76 14.19 10.60
C PRO A 153 8.36 13.86 11.10
N ASN A 154 7.37 14.74 10.88
CA ASN A 154 5.98 14.52 11.31
C ASN A 154 5.17 13.74 10.28
N ALA A 155 5.67 13.60 9.06
CA ALA A 155 4.93 12.98 7.97
C ALA A 155 4.93 11.45 8.09
N LEU A 156 3.88 10.85 7.56
CA LEU A 156 3.70 9.41 7.55
C LEU A 156 4.33 8.82 6.28
N TRP A 157 5.61 8.46 6.36
CA TRP A 157 6.45 7.90 5.31
C TRP A 157 6.40 6.38 5.22
N GLU A 158 6.22 5.87 4.00
CA GLU A 158 6.57 4.50 3.57
C GLU A 158 6.51 4.37 2.03
N PHE A 159 7.04 3.26 1.51
CA PHE A 159 6.91 2.89 0.11
C PHE A 159 5.52 2.32 -0.20
N TYR A 160 4.98 2.68 -1.37
CA TYR A 160 3.73 2.09 -1.87
C TYR A 160 3.86 0.57 -2.05
N GLY A 161 2.79 -0.14 -1.69
CA GLY A 161 2.67 -1.58 -1.90
C GLY A 161 3.32 -2.43 -0.81
N MET A 162 3.98 -1.82 0.17
CA MET A 162 4.59 -2.52 1.31
C MET A 162 3.68 -2.48 2.56
N PRO A 163 3.59 -3.59 3.33
CA PRO A 163 4.22 -4.88 3.11
C PRO A 163 3.61 -5.65 1.93
N PHE A 164 4.41 -6.53 1.31
CA PHE A 164 3.97 -7.29 0.14
C PHE A 164 3.13 -8.50 0.54
N CYS A 165 2.18 -8.86 -0.31
CA CYS A 165 1.41 -10.09 -0.18
C CYS A 165 1.19 -10.72 -1.56
N ASN A 166 0.78 -11.99 -1.61
CA ASN A 166 0.51 -12.65 -2.89
C ASN A 166 -0.71 -12.04 -3.57
N TYR A 167 -0.52 -11.48 -4.77
CA TYR A 167 -1.59 -11.01 -5.68
C TYR A 167 -2.65 -12.09 -6.03
N SER A 168 -2.38 -13.34 -5.69
CA SER A 168 -3.26 -14.50 -5.84
C SER A 168 -3.94 -14.96 -4.54
N ALA A 169 -3.72 -14.31 -3.38
CA ALA A 169 -4.45 -14.65 -2.15
C ALA A 169 -5.96 -14.71 -2.39
N GLY A 170 -6.61 -15.64 -1.72
CA GLY A 170 -8.01 -15.97 -1.95
C GLY A 170 -8.31 -16.76 -3.23
N LYS A 171 -7.40 -16.82 -4.23
CA LYS A 171 -7.54 -17.80 -5.31
C LYS A 171 -7.31 -19.20 -4.72
N ASN A 172 -8.19 -20.13 -5.09
CA ASN A 172 -8.18 -21.51 -4.62
C ASN A 172 -8.35 -21.69 -3.09
N GLY A 173 -8.94 -20.72 -2.39
CA GLY A 173 -9.21 -20.84 -0.95
C GLY A 173 -8.00 -20.62 -0.04
N THR A 174 -6.94 -19.98 -0.56
CA THR A 174 -5.81 -19.55 0.28
C THR A 174 -6.23 -18.40 1.18
N GLU A 175 -6.12 -18.60 2.50
CA GLU A 175 -6.34 -17.59 3.54
C GLU A 175 -4.97 -17.07 4.01
N GLY A 176 -4.74 -15.77 3.95
CA GLY A 176 -3.47 -15.13 4.38
C GLY A 176 -2.42 -14.96 3.27
N CYS A 177 -1.33 -14.29 3.64
CA CYS A 177 -0.17 -14.17 2.77
C CYS A 177 0.57 -15.51 2.74
N GLY A 178 0.92 -16.02 1.55
CA GLY A 178 1.70 -17.26 1.47
C GLY A 178 3.05 -17.12 2.17
N GLU A 179 3.56 -18.22 2.75
CA GLU A 179 4.83 -18.29 3.51
C GLU A 179 6.01 -17.57 2.80
N VAL A 180 6.08 -17.68 1.47
CA VAL A 180 7.09 -16.98 0.63
C VAL A 180 7.08 -15.46 0.84
N PHE A 181 5.90 -14.84 0.97
CA PHE A 181 5.77 -13.40 1.21
C PHE A 181 6.01 -13.05 2.68
N GLU A 182 5.68 -13.94 3.61
CA GLU A 182 6.00 -13.77 5.04
C GLU A 182 7.52 -13.74 5.24
N GLU A 183 8.25 -14.71 4.68
CA GLU A 183 9.71 -14.73 4.70
C GLU A 183 10.32 -13.51 4.00
N PHE A 184 9.74 -13.10 2.86
CA PHE A 184 10.15 -11.90 2.16
C PHE A 184 10.02 -10.66 3.06
N ASN A 185 8.87 -10.48 3.70
CA ASN A 185 8.61 -9.37 4.61
C ASN A 185 9.47 -9.43 5.88
N ASN A 186 9.78 -10.62 6.39
CA ASN A 186 10.69 -10.80 7.52
C ASN A 186 12.11 -10.30 7.19
N ARG A 187 12.56 -10.46 5.95
CA ARG A 187 13.85 -9.94 5.48
C ARG A 187 13.84 -8.42 5.25
N LEU A 188 12.67 -7.80 5.10
CA LEU A 188 12.50 -6.36 4.92
C LEU A 188 12.27 -5.60 6.24
N GLN A 189 12.27 -6.28 7.38
CA GLN A 189 12.12 -5.65 8.69
C GLN A 189 13.07 -4.45 8.93
N PRO A 190 14.34 -4.45 8.49
CA PRO A 190 15.20 -3.27 8.63
C PRO A 190 14.68 -2.05 7.88
N LEU A 191 14.07 -2.23 6.70
CA LEU A 191 13.41 -1.14 5.97
C LEU A 191 12.12 -0.71 6.68
N TYR A 192 11.30 -1.67 7.11
CA TYR A 192 10.05 -1.40 7.82
C TYR A 192 10.25 -0.73 9.18
N ALA A 193 11.40 -0.92 9.82
CA ALA A 193 11.76 -0.19 11.04
C ALA A 193 11.92 1.31 10.78
N GLU A 194 12.15 1.72 9.53
CA GLU A 194 12.15 3.12 9.15
C GLU A 194 10.76 3.65 8.80
N ALA A 195 9.76 2.79 8.57
CA ALA A 195 8.40 3.21 8.28
C ALA A 195 7.79 4.03 9.41
N THR A 196 6.88 4.95 9.06
CA THR A 196 6.00 5.63 10.05
C THR A 196 4.51 5.37 9.77
N ALA A 197 4.20 4.77 8.62
CA ALA A 197 2.91 4.19 8.26
C ALA A 197 3.15 3.01 7.29
N PHE A 198 2.12 2.24 6.94
CA PHE A 198 2.23 1.23 5.87
C PHE A 198 1.16 1.45 4.81
N TYR A 199 1.53 1.26 3.55
CA TYR A 199 0.67 1.52 2.39
C TYR A 199 0.51 0.26 1.51
N PRO A 200 0.00 -0.87 2.05
CA PRO A 200 -0.18 -2.08 1.27
C PRO A 200 -1.17 -1.83 0.13
N SER A 201 -0.80 -2.26 -1.07
CA SER A 201 -1.67 -2.16 -2.23
C SER A 201 -2.71 -3.26 -2.20
N ILE A 202 -3.95 -2.84 -2.41
CA ILE A 202 -5.10 -3.70 -2.30
C ILE A 202 -5.92 -3.75 -3.60
N TYR A 203 -5.37 -3.47 -4.78
CA TYR A 203 -6.20 -3.42 -6.01
C TYR A 203 -6.85 -4.76 -6.42
N LEU A 204 -8.08 -4.72 -6.99
CA LEU A 204 -8.72 -5.92 -7.57
C LEU A 204 -8.04 -6.22 -8.90
N PRO A 205 -7.55 -7.45 -9.12
CA PRO A 205 -7.40 -7.90 -10.49
C PRO A 205 -8.79 -8.10 -11.11
N SER A 206 -8.94 -7.78 -12.39
CA SER A 206 -10.19 -8.01 -13.14
C SER A 206 -10.60 -9.50 -13.08
N ARG A 207 -11.74 -9.82 -12.45
CA ARG A 207 -12.22 -11.21 -12.25
C ARG A 207 -13.56 -11.47 -12.95
N LYS A 208 -13.78 -12.72 -13.36
CA LYS A 208 -15.02 -13.19 -14.03
C LYS A 208 -16.10 -13.71 -13.05
N SER A 209 -15.83 -13.87 -11.75
CA SER A 209 -16.79 -14.44 -10.77
C SER A 209 -16.69 -13.78 -9.38
N GLY A 210 -17.83 -13.71 -8.68
CA GLY A 210 -18.04 -12.88 -7.47
C GLY A 210 -17.82 -13.54 -6.10
N ARG A 211 -17.35 -14.79 -6.01
CA ARG A 211 -17.11 -15.45 -4.69
C ARG A 211 -15.72 -15.20 -4.09
N THR A 212 -14.80 -14.63 -4.85
CA THR A 212 -13.38 -14.54 -4.46
C THR A 212 -12.98 -13.14 -3.99
N GLY A 213 -13.93 -12.20 -3.90
CA GLY A 213 -13.69 -10.83 -3.42
C GLY A 213 -13.52 -10.73 -1.89
N CYS A 214 -14.08 -11.68 -1.13
CA CYS A 214 -14.09 -11.64 0.34
C CYS A 214 -12.74 -11.91 1.02
N LEU A 215 -11.75 -12.48 0.32
CA LEU A 215 -10.46 -12.91 0.87
C LEU A 215 -9.34 -11.88 0.66
N TYR A 216 -9.72 -10.67 0.31
CA TYR A 216 -8.81 -9.64 -0.14
C TYR A 216 -9.43 -8.30 0.27
N VAL A 217 -8.70 -7.51 1.05
CA VAL A 217 -9.05 -6.09 1.26
C VAL A 217 -8.83 -5.40 -0.08
N ILE A 218 -9.80 -4.69 -0.69
CA ILE A 218 -9.73 -4.09 -2.04
C ILE A 218 -10.69 -2.90 -2.47
N PRO A 219 -10.23 -1.79 -3.08
CA PRO A 219 -10.94 -1.39 -4.33
C PRO A 219 -10.04 -1.04 -5.52
N SER A 220 -10.42 -1.60 -6.68
CA SER A 220 -10.24 -0.96 -7.99
C SER A 220 -11.58 -1.00 -8.75
N PHE A 221 -11.94 0.12 -9.36
CA PHE A 221 -13.28 0.41 -9.87
C PHE A 221 -13.60 -0.35 -11.15
N LYS A 222 -14.15 -1.59 -11.07
CA LYS A 222 -14.89 -2.22 -12.20
C LYS A 222 -15.60 -3.54 -11.84
N LYS A 223 -16.55 -3.51 -10.89
CA LYS A 223 -17.83 -4.26 -10.85
C LYS A 223 -18.32 -4.42 -9.40
N LEU A 224 -19.65 -4.34 -9.25
CA LEU A 224 -20.46 -4.65 -8.07
C LEU A 224 -20.23 -3.78 -6.82
N ASN A 225 -21.31 -3.19 -6.29
CA ASN A 225 -21.35 -2.53 -4.97
C ASN A 225 -20.72 -3.36 -3.86
N ASP A 226 -20.76 -4.68 -4.03
CA ASP A 226 -20.24 -5.65 -3.07
C ASP A 226 -18.72 -5.52 -2.92
N ASP A 227 -17.93 -5.37 -3.99
CA ASP A 227 -16.47 -5.39 -3.88
C ASP A 227 -15.93 -4.15 -3.14
N LEU A 228 -16.47 -2.96 -3.43
CA LEU A 228 -16.15 -1.72 -2.70
C LEU A 228 -16.51 -1.87 -1.22
N SER A 229 -17.71 -2.39 -0.96
CA SER A 229 -18.23 -2.53 0.40
C SER A 229 -17.43 -3.53 1.22
N HIS A 230 -17.15 -4.71 0.67
CA HIS A 230 -16.36 -5.73 1.35
C HIS A 230 -15.03 -5.19 1.81
N SER A 231 -14.40 -4.39 0.97
CA SER A 231 -13.03 -4.01 1.21
C SER A 231 -12.85 -2.84 2.14
N LEU A 232 -13.73 -1.84 2.04
CA LEU A 232 -13.77 -0.78 3.03
C LEU A 232 -14.21 -1.36 4.38
N ASN A 233 -15.15 -2.30 4.40
CA ASN A 233 -15.55 -3.00 5.62
C ASN A 233 -14.41 -3.85 6.20
N THR A 234 -13.69 -4.62 5.40
CA THR A 234 -12.59 -5.46 5.89
C THR A 234 -11.46 -4.59 6.43
N ALA A 235 -11.09 -3.51 5.73
CA ALA A 235 -10.11 -2.55 6.25
C ALA A 235 -10.56 -1.97 7.61
N PHE A 236 -11.84 -1.58 7.71
CA PHE A 236 -12.43 -1.07 8.94
C PHE A 236 -12.40 -2.10 10.09
N VAL A 237 -12.87 -3.33 9.85
CA VAL A 237 -12.92 -4.41 10.85
C VAL A 237 -11.52 -4.87 11.28
N MET A 238 -10.53 -4.82 10.39
CA MET A 238 -9.13 -5.11 10.70
C MET A 238 -8.44 -3.97 11.50
N GLY A 239 -9.14 -2.87 11.77
CA GLY A 239 -8.60 -1.74 12.51
C GLY A 239 -7.59 -0.89 11.74
N VAL A 240 -7.63 -0.94 10.39
CA VAL A 240 -6.80 -0.06 9.55
C VAL A 240 -7.23 1.39 9.77
N GLN A 241 -6.27 2.30 9.99
CA GLN A 241 -6.57 3.70 10.33
C GLN A 241 -7.25 4.50 9.21
N GLY A 242 -7.17 4.04 7.95
CA GLY A 242 -7.84 4.67 6.82
C GLY A 242 -7.55 3.98 5.49
N THR A 243 -8.29 4.40 4.45
CA THR A 243 -8.13 3.90 3.09
C THR A 243 -7.82 5.04 2.14
N ILE A 244 -6.78 4.88 1.33
CA ILE A 244 -6.45 5.81 0.23
C ILE A 244 -7.19 5.36 -1.01
N ILE A 245 -8.00 6.23 -1.59
CA ILE A 245 -8.68 5.99 -2.87
C ILE A 245 -7.83 6.58 -3.98
N TRP A 246 -7.35 5.73 -4.88
CA TRP A 246 -6.47 6.13 -5.97
C TRP A 246 -7.12 5.85 -7.34
N SER A 247 -6.83 6.72 -8.30
CA SER A 247 -7.18 6.53 -9.71
C SER A 247 -6.03 6.99 -10.61
N SER A 248 -5.86 6.31 -11.75
CA SER A 248 -4.88 6.69 -12.75
C SER A 248 -5.28 8.00 -13.42
N SER A 249 -4.30 8.85 -13.73
CA SER A 249 -4.51 10.05 -14.55
C SER A 249 -4.76 9.74 -16.03
N LYS A 250 -4.56 8.48 -16.46
CA LYS A 250 -4.76 8.06 -17.84
C LYS A 250 -6.21 8.33 -18.26
N ASP A 251 -6.36 9.17 -19.29
CA ASP A 251 -7.67 9.51 -19.88
C ASP A 251 -8.65 10.18 -18.89
N MET A 252 -8.12 10.86 -17.86
CA MET A 252 -8.92 11.51 -16.80
C MET A 252 -9.91 12.55 -17.34
N VAL A 253 -9.54 13.28 -18.40
CA VAL A 253 -10.43 14.29 -19.02
C VAL A 253 -11.76 13.67 -19.44
N ASN A 254 -11.74 12.46 -20.01
CA ASN A 254 -12.94 11.78 -20.49
C ASN A 254 -13.64 10.98 -19.38
N GLN A 255 -12.90 10.55 -18.36
CA GLN A 255 -13.44 9.71 -17.28
C GLN A 255 -13.93 10.50 -16.05
N CYS A 256 -13.61 11.79 -15.95
CA CYS A 256 -13.86 12.60 -14.76
C CYS A 256 -15.33 12.58 -14.30
N HIS A 257 -16.28 12.71 -15.24
CA HIS A 257 -17.72 12.65 -14.91
C HIS A 257 -18.12 11.28 -14.37
N GLY A 258 -17.68 10.20 -15.02
CA GLY A 258 -17.99 8.84 -14.56
C GLY A 258 -17.38 8.50 -13.21
N ILE A 259 -16.18 9.00 -12.92
CA ILE A 259 -15.55 8.87 -11.61
C ILE A 259 -16.32 9.67 -10.56
N GLY A 260 -16.67 10.92 -10.85
CA GLY A 260 -17.46 11.76 -9.95
C GLY A 260 -18.81 11.14 -9.61
N ASP A 261 -19.54 10.65 -10.62
CA ASP A 261 -20.81 9.96 -10.43
C ASP A 261 -20.66 8.69 -9.60
N TYR A 262 -19.58 7.93 -9.81
CA TYR A 262 -19.31 6.73 -9.01
C TYR A 262 -19.03 7.09 -7.55
N VAL A 263 -18.21 8.11 -7.29
CA VAL A 263 -17.89 8.57 -5.93
C VAL A 263 -19.17 8.96 -5.20
N LEU A 264 -19.98 9.82 -5.79
CA LEU A 264 -21.24 10.31 -5.21
C LEU A 264 -22.24 9.16 -4.95
N LYS A 265 -22.31 8.20 -5.87
CA LYS A 265 -23.31 7.13 -5.81
C LYS A 265 -22.92 5.98 -4.89
N TYR A 266 -21.64 5.67 -4.76
CA TYR A 266 -21.17 4.43 -4.14
C TYR A 266 -20.14 4.64 -3.03
N VAL A 267 -19.17 5.54 -3.22
CA VAL A 267 -18.10 5.76 -2.23
C VAL A 267 -18.61 6.60 -1.08
N ASP A 268 -19.21 7.75 -1.38
CA ASP A 268 -19.65 8.73 -0.39
C ASP A 268 -20.64 8.13 0.64
N PRO A 269 -21.71 7.40 0.23
CA PRO A 269 -22.60 6.75 1.19
C PRO A 269 -21.88 5.72 2.07
N LYS A 270 -20.92 4.98 1.50
CA LYS A 270 -20.18 3.94 2.23
C LYS A 270 -19.23 4.52 3.27
N VAL A 271 -18.59 5.65 2.97
CA VAL A 271 -17.76 6.38 3.95
C VAL A 271 -18.62 6.89 5.11
N VAL A 272 -19.81 7.44 4.83
CA VAL A 272 -20.74 7.90 5.87
C VAL A 272 -21.20 6.75 6.76
N GLU A 273 -21.54 5.60 6.17
CA GLU A 273 -21.90 4.37 6.90
C GLU A 273 -20.79 3.99 7.88
N LEU A 274 -19.56 3.82 7.39
CA LEU A 274 -18.41 3.40 8.21
C LEU A 274 -18.06 4.40 9.31
N LYS A 275 -18.08 5.70 9.03
CA LYS A 275 -17.87 6.75 10.05
C LYS A 275 -18.97 6.77 11.11
N THR A 276 -20.19 6.42 10.73
CA THR A 276 -21.30 6.31 11.69
C THR A 276 -21.11 5.09 12.58
N CYS A 277 -20.70 3.95 12.00
CA CYS A 277 -20.32 2.75 12.74
C CYS A 277 -19.19 3.03 13.73
N ASP A 278 -18.11 3.70 13.32
CA ASP A 278 -17.00 4.09 14.20
C ASP A 278 -17.46 4.92 15.40
N LYS A 279 -18.33 5.92 15.17
CA LYS A 279 -18.91 6.74 16.26
C LYS A 279 -19.78 5.92 17.22
N ILE A 280 -20.50 4.91 16.72
CA ILE A 280 -21.33 4.02 17.54
C ILE A 280 -20.45 3.04 18.30
N GLU A 281 -19.44 2.47 17.64
CA GLU A 281 -18.47 1.56 18.24
C GLU A 281 -17.68 2.29 19.32
N LEU A 282 -17.16 3.49 19.10
CA LEU A 282 -16.52 4.30 20.14
C LEU A 282 -17.44 4.51 21.36
N LYS A 283 -18.73 4.80 21.17
CA LYS A 283 -19.71 4.92 22.26
C LYS A 283 -19.96 3.59 22.99
N THR A 284 -19.89 2.47 22.28
CA THR A 284 -20.16 1.13 22.80
C THR A 284 -18.90 0.54 23.47
N CYS A 285 -17.73 0.71 22.86
CA CYS A 285 -16.39 0.43 23.35
C CYS A 285 -16.03 1.30 24.55
N ASP A 286 -16.43 2.57 24.66
CA ASP A 286 -16.22 3.35 25.90
C ASP A 286 -16.99 2.76 27.10
N LYS A 287 -18.18 2.19 26.84
CA LYS A 287 -18.95 1.43 27.83
C LYS A 287 -18.28 0.10 28.17
N ILE A 288 -17.79 -0.63 27.16
CA ILE A 288 -17.15 -1.95 27.32
C ILE A 288 -15.73 -1.83 27.91
N ARG A 289 -14.94 -0.79 27.61
CA ARG A 289 -13.57 -0.56 28.12
C ARG A 289 -13.57 -0.19 29.61
N ARG A 290 -14.66 0.44 30.11
CA ARG A 290 -14.93 0.59 31.55
C ARG A 290 -15.25 -0.74 32.24
N ILE A 291 -15.79 -1.73 31.52
CA ILE A 291 -16.16 -3.05 32.04
C ILE A 291 -14.99 -4.05 31.92
N LYS A 292 -14.22 -4.03 30.83
CA LYS A 292 -13.12 -4.96 30.49
C LYS A 292 -11.78 -4.67 31.18
N LYS A 293 -11.62 -3.58 31.94
CA LYS A 293 -10.45 -3.34 32.81
C LYS A 293 -10.30 -4.39 33.94
N ARG A 294 -11.22 -5.36 34.03
CA ARG A 294 -11.21 -6.44 35.03
C ARG A 294 -10.85 -7.84 34.52
N GLN A 295 -10.81 -8.11 33.21
CA GLN A 295 -10.57 -9.50 32.72
C GLN A 295 -10.31 -9.51 31.21
N ILE A 296 -9.06 -9.76 30.76
CA ILE A 296 -8.75 -10.42 29.47
C ILE A 296 -7.35 -11.05 29.54
N PRO A 297 -7.19 -12.34 29.18
CA PRO A 297 -6.01 -12.83 28.47
C PRO A 297 -6.33 -13.24 27.01
N ASP A 298 -5.26 -13.26 26.23
CA ASP A 298 -5.12 -13.36 24.77
C ASP A 298 -5.87 -14.52 24.09
N GLN A 299 -6.57 -14.21 22.98
CA GLN A 299 -6.70 -15.02 21.75
C GLN A 299 -7.73 -14.37 20.80
N ILE A 300 -7.28 -13.82 19.67
CA ILE A 300 -8.14 -13.41 18.56
C ILE A 300 -8.10 -14.53 17.52
N SER A 301 -9.17 -15.33 17.49
CA SER A 301 -9.45 -16.32 16.44
C SER A 301 -10.51 -15.73 15.51
N CYS A 302 -10.16 -15.62 14.24
CA CYS A 302 -11.11 -15.34 13.16
C CYS A 302 -12.07 -16.53 13.04
N ALA A 303 -13.22 -16.46 13.71
CA ALA A 303 -14.35 -17.31 13.45
C ALA A 303 -15.58 -16.43 13.21
N VAL A 304 -15.85 -16.15 11.94
CA VAL A 304 -17.14 -15.64 11.49
C VAL A 304 -18.18 -16.73 11.77
N LYS A 305 -18.83 -16.65 12.92
CA LYS A 305 -20.14 -17.27 13.20
C LYS A 305 -20.75 -16.63 14.44
N ASN A 306 -21.80 -15.85 14.22
CA ASN A 306 -22.76 -15.36 15.21
C ASN A 306 -22.17 -14.54 16.37
N ASP A 307 -21.56 -13.41 16.06
CA ASP A 307 -21.29 -12.38 17.07
C ASP A 307 -22.50 -11.41 17.17
N PRO A 308 -23.26 -11.40 18.28
CA PRO A 308 -24.37 -10.47 18.50
C PRO A 308 -23.95 -8.99 18.54
N ALA A 309 -22.65 -8.67 18.53
CA ALA A 309 -22.15 -7.30 18.34
C ALA A 309 -22.19 -6.83 16.86
N TYR A 310 -22.07 -7.75 15.89
CA TYR A 310 -22.16 -7.43 14.46
C TYR A 310 -23.61 -7.22 14.00
N ASP A 311 -24.56 -7.94 14.61
CA ASP A 311 -26.00 -7.80 14.34
C ASP A 311 -26.58 -6.45 14.81
N ASN A 312 -25.91 -5.74 15.72
CA ASN A 312 -26.42 -4.48 16.27
C ASN A 312 -26.27 -3.27 15.34
N CYS A 313 -25.46 -3.34 14.27
CA CYS A 313 -25.39 -2.26 13.26
C CYS A 313 -26.41 -2.42 12.13
N GLN A 314 -26.84 -3.64 11.78
CA GLN A 314 -27.89 -3.84 10.77
C GLN A 314 -29.32 -3.69 11.31
N ASN A 315 -29.55 -3.94 12.60
CA ASN A 315 -30.92 -3.96 13.17
C ASN A 315 -31.53 -2.59 13.51
N ALA A 316 -30.89 -1.47 13.11
CA ALA A 316 -31.41 -0.12 13.35
C ALA A 316 -32.39 0.39 12.28
N MET A 317 -32.82 -0.41 11.29
CA MET A 317 -33.68 0.05 10.19
C MET A 317 -34.97 -0.71 9.88
N THR A 318 -35.45 -1.62 10.72
CA THR A 318 -36.79 -2.22 10.50
C THR A 318 -37.53 -2.51 11.80
N SER A 319 -38.32 -1.53 12.24
CA SER A 319 -39.51 -1.82 13.04
C SER A 319 -40.50 -2.60 12.16
N ILE A 320 -40.94 -3.78 12.61
CA ILE A 320 -42.34 -4.26 12.67
C ILE A 320 -42.37 -5.79 12.98
N ASN A 321 -43.07 -6.11 14.08
CA ASN A 321 -43.67 -7.40 14.49
C ASN A 321 -42.81 -8.58 15.01
N LYS A 322 -42.87 -8.75 16.34
CA LYS A 322 -42.84 -10.01 17.13
C LYS A 322 -43.91 -11.03 16.63
N PRO A 323 -43.98 -12.33 17.06
CA PRO A 323 -43.35 -12.96 18.25
C PRO A 323 -42.81 -14.42 18.08
N ALA A 324 -42.23 -14.92 19.19
CA ALA A 324 -42.22 -16.32 19.66
C ALA A 324 -41.28 -17.34 18.96
N ILE A 325 -40.66 -18.37 19.57
CA ILE A 325 -40.61 -18.96 20.93
C ILE A 325 -39.45 -20.01 20.90
N THR A 326 -38.70 -20.09 22.00
CA THR A 326 -37.83 -21.14 22.60
C THR A 326 -37.20 -22.34 21.84
N ALA A 327 -35.97 -22.64 22.31
CA ALA A 327 -35.30 -23.94 22.59
C ALA A 327 -34.90 -24.80 21.38
N LYS A 328 -33.68 -25.36 21.31
CA LYS A 328 -32.83 -25.97 22.35
C LYS A 328 -31.35 -25.71 22.06
#